data_AF-A0A3C0JM11-F1
#
_entry.id   AF-A0A3C0JM11-F1
#
_cell.length_a   1.000
_cell.length_b   1.000
_cell.length_c   1.000
_cell.angle_alpha   90.00
_cell.angle_beta   90.00
_cell.angle_gamma   90.00
#
_symmetry.space_group_name_H-M   'P 1'
#
loop_
_entity.id
_entity.type
_entity.pdbx_description
1 polymer ?
#
loop_
_entity_poly.entity_id
_entity_poly.type
_entity_poly.pdbx_seq_one_letter_code
_entity_poly.pdbx_strand_id
1 'polypeptide(L)' 'MNSGLSLVLGGVRSGKSEFGEKLAREEDKPVLYVATGLASDPEMEQRIHRHRESRPDNWWTLEAPIDLA' A
#
# COMPACT_ATOMS: atom_id res chain seq x y z
N MET A 1 -8.92 6.15 19.65
CA MET A 1 -8.68 4.92 18.87
C MET A 1 -7.42 4.30 19.40
N ASN A 2 -7.44 3.01 19.74
CA ASN A 2 -6.27 2.30 20.30
C ASN A 2 -5.04 2.52 19.41
N SER A 3 -3.90 2.80 20.03
CA SER A 3 -2.57 2.83 19.40
C SER A 3 -2.19 1.42 18.91
N GLY A 4 -2.84 0.94 17.85
CA GLY A 4 -2.89 -0.47 17.50
C GLY A 4 -2.39 -0.74 16.08
N LEU A 5 -1.61 -1.81 15.95
CA LEU A 5 -1.23 -2.41 14.68
C LEU A 5 -2.43 -3.19 14.10
N SER A 6 -2.77 -2.92 12.86
CA SER A 6 -3.79 -3.67 12.11
C SER A 6 -3.12 -4.59 11.08
N LEU A 7 -3.47 -5.88 11.09
CA LEU A 7 -3.01 -6.85 10.10
C LEU A 7 -4.16 -7.23 9.16
N VAL A 8 -4.00 -6.94 7.86
CA VAL A 8 -4.97 -7.27 6.82
C VAL A 8 -4.47 -8.46 6.00
N LEU A 9 -5.22 -9.57 6.00
CA LEU A 9 -4.87 -10.82 5.31
C LEU A 9 -5.88 -11.15 4.20
N GLY A 10 -5.52 -12.10 3.33
CA GLY A 10 -6.33 -12.50 2.17
C GLY A 10 -5.51 -12.96 0.96
N GLY A 11 -6.17 -13.62 0.01
CA GLY A 11 -5.55 -14.20 -1.18
C GLY A 11 -5.03 -13.17 -2.20
N VAL A 12 -4.38 -13.65 -3.26
CA VAL A 12 -3.91 -12.80 -4.37
C VAL A 12 -5.13 -12.10 -5.01
N ARG A 13 -5.02 -10.79 -5.25
CA ARG A 13 -6.10 -9.93 -5.81
C ARG A 13 -7.39 -9.83 -4.97
N SER A 14 -7.34 -10.12 -3.67
CA SER A 14 -8.52 -10.03 -2.78
C SER A 14 -8.87 -8.61 -2.27
N GLY A 15 -8.26 -7.55 -2.82
CA GLY A 15 -8.56 -6.16 -2.41
C GLY A 15 -7.92 -5.69 -1.08
N LYS A 16 -6.91 -6.38 -0.55
CA LYS A 16 -6.27 -6.01 0.74
C LYS A 16 -5.71 -4.60 0.77
N SER A 17 -4.97 -4.21 -0.27
CA SER A 17 -4.35 -2.89 -0.36
C SER A 17 -5.42 -1.80 -0.34
N GLU A 18 -6.48 -1.96 -1.13
CA GLU A 18 -7.62 -1.04 -1.18
C GLU A 18 -8.32 -0.92 0.19
N PHE A 19 -8.51 -2.03 0.90
CA PHE A 19 -9.07 -2.01 2.24
C PHE A 19 -8.17 -1.28 3.25
N GLY A 20 -6.86 -1.55 3.25
CA GLY A 20 -5.91 -0.86 4.12
C GLY A 20 -5.83 0.64 3.82
N GLU A 21 -5.90 1.01 2.53
CA GLU A 21 -5.93 2.41 2.12
C GLU A 21 -7.21 3.11 2.57
N LYS A 22 -8.36 2.45 2.48
CA LYS A 22 -9.63 2.97 2.99
C LYS A 22 -9.53 3.27 4.49
N LEU A 23 -9.00 2.33 5.28
CA LEU A 23 -8.82 2.54 6.72
C LEU A 23 -7.90 3.73 7.01
N ALA A 24 -6.80 3.88 6.28
CA ALA A 24 -5.87 4.99 6.47
C ALA A 24 -6.49 6.36 6.10
N ARG A 25 -7.38 6.42 5.09
CA ARG A 25 -8.12 7.66 4.75
C ARG A 25 -9.09 8.10 5.84
N GLU A 26 -9.68 7.16 6.57
CA GLU A 26 -10.66 7.46 7.63
C GLU A 26 -10.02 8.07 8.89
N GLU A 27 -8.70 7.96 9.06
CA GLU A 27 -7.98 8.44 10.25
C GLU A 27 -7.61 9.93 10.23
N ASP A 28 -7.85 10.65 9.12
CA ASP A 28 -7.54 12.08 8.90
C ASP A 28 -6.14 12.50 9.43
N LYS A 29 -5.13 11.68 9.13
CA LYS A 29 -3.73 11.88 9.53
C LYS A 29 -2.82 11.83 8.31
N PRO A 30 -1.60 12.42 8.39
CA PRO A 30 -0.60 12.21 7.36
C PRO A 30 -0.30 10.72 7.19
N VAL A 31 -0.27 10.26 5.93
CA VAL A 31 -0.06 8.85 5.59
C VAL A 31 1.27 8.68 4.85
N LEU A 32 2.05 7.71 5.28
CA LEU A 32 3.18 7.17 4.53
C LEU A 32 2.79 5.80 3.97
N TYR A 33 2.69 5.72 2.65
CA TYR A 33 2.53 4.47 1.92
C TYR A 33 3.88 3.79 1.73
N VAL A 34 4.11 2.65 2.39
CA VAL A 34 5.34 1.86 2.23
C VAL A 34 5.07 0.71 1.27
N ALA A 35 5.58 0.83 0.04
CA ALA A 35 5.43 -0.18 -1.01
C ALA A 35 6.61 -1.15 -0.99
N THR A 36 6.35 -2.42 -0.69
CA THR A 36 7.37 -3.49 -0.63
C THR A 36 7.34 -4.42 -1.83
N GLY A 37 6.48 -4.14 -2.82
CA GLY A 37 6.34 -4.98 -4.01
C GLY A 37 7.52 -4.84 -4.96
N LEU A 38 8.12 -5.96 -5.36
CA LEU A 38 9.13 -6.03 -6.42
C LEU A 38 8.53 -6.72 -7.65
N ALA A 39 8.63 -6.10 -8.82
CA ALA A 39 8.16 -6.71 -10.07
C ALA A 39 9.02 -7.94 -10.42
N SER A 40 8.39 -9.10 -10.56
CA SER A 40 9.04 -10.33 -11.07
C SER A 40 8.80 -10.57 -12.55
N ASP A 41 7.79 -9.90 -13.12
CA ASP A 41 7.32 -10.10 -14.50
C ASP A 41 6.60 -8.82 -15.01
N PRO A 42 6.36 -8.71 -16.33
CA PRO A 42 5.72 -7.53 -16.92
C PRO A 42 4.29 -7.28 -16.43
N GLU A 43 3.54 -8.32 -16.06
CA GLU A 43 2.18 -8.16 -15.53
C GLU A 43 2.22 -7.48 -14.16
N MET A 44 3.18 -7.89 -13.33
CA MET A 44 3.42 -7.30 -12.02
C MET A 44 3.92 -5.86 -12.13
N GLU A 45 4.77 -5.56 -13.10
CA GLU A 45 5.24 -4.19 -13.38
C GLU A 45 4.07 -3.26 -13.74
N GLN A 46 3.21 -3.67 -14.68
CA GLN A 46 2.00 -2.91 -15.02
C GLN A 46 1.07 -2.74 -13.82
N ARG A 47 0.97 -3.75 -12.96
CA ARG A 47 0.17 -3.67 -11.74
C ARG A 47 0.76 -2.67 -10.75
N ILE A 48 2.08 -2.68 -10.53
CA ILE A 48 2.75 -1.70 -9.68
C ILE A 48 2.55 -0.29 -10.23
N HIS A 49 2.65 -0.11 -11.55
CA HIS A 49 2.41 1.17 -12.19
C HIS A 49 0.99 1.69 -11.92
N ARG A 50 -0.03 0.89 -12.21
CA ARG A 50 -1.44 1.25 -11.88
C ARG A 50 -1.63 1.56 -10.41
N HIS A 51 -0.96 0.79 -9.54
CA HIS A 51 -1.04 0.98 -8.09
C HIS A 51 -0.30 2.24 -7.61
N ARG A 52 0.66 2.76 -8.38
CA ARG A 52 1.28 4.06 -8.10
C ARG A 52 0.34 5.19 -8.51
N GLU A 53 -0.29 5.08 -9.68
CA GLU A 53 -1.24 6.08 -10.19
C GLU A 53 -2.52 6.20 -9.35
N SER A 54 -2.96 5.11 -8.70
CA SER A 54 -4.16 5.13 -7.86
C SER A 54 -3.96 5.69 -6.46
N ARG A 55 -2.71 6.02 -6.07
CA ARG A 55 -2.42 6.53 -4.73
C ARG A 55 -2.89 7.99 -4.62
N PRO A 56 -3.44 8.39 -3.46
CA PRO A 56 -3.77 9.79 -3.23
C PRO A 56 -2.52 10.68 -3.30
N ASP A 57 -2.60 11.81 -4.01
CA ASP A 57 -1.49 12.77 -4.15
C ASP A 57 -1.03 13.38 -2.82
N ASN A 58 -1.91 13.39 -1.81
CA ASN A 58 -1.62 13.91 -0.48
C ASN A 58 -0.85 12.92 0.41
N TRP A 59 -0.53 11.72 -0.09
CA TRP A 59 0.22 10.71 0.65
C TRP A 59 1.68 10.72 0.24
N TRP A 60 2.57 10.54 1.22
CA TRP A 60 3.96 10.23 0.92
C TRP A 60 4.08 8.77 0.53
N THR A 61 4.97 8.48 -0.41
CA THR A 61 5.29 7.11 -0.82
C THR A 61 6.76 6.83 -0.55
N LEU A 62 7.03 5.68 0.07
CA LEU A 62 8.35 5.06 0.14
C LEU A 62 8.30 3.72 -0.59
N GLU A 63 9.07 3.59 -1.67
CA GLU A 63 9.29 2.32 -2.37
C GLU A 63 10.49 1.63 -1.70
N ALA A 64 10.23 0.57 -0.93
CA ALA A 64 11.23 -0.18 -0.16
C ALA A 64 11.00 -1.68 -0.35
N PRO A 65 11.37 -2.25 -1.52
CA PRO A 65 11.14 -3.66 -1.82
C PRO A 65 11.94 -4.62 -0.91
N ILE A 66 13.06 -4.15 -0.36
CA ILE A 66 13.91 -4.83 0.62
C ILE A 66 14.40 -3.83 1.67
N ASP A 67 14.94 -4.32 2.78
CA ASP A 67 15.65 -3.55 3.81
C ASP A 67 14.85 -2.39 4.44
N LEU A 68 13.70 -2.71 5.04
CA LEU A 68 12.98 -1.82 5.96
C LEU A 68 13.70 -1.80 7.33
N ALA A 69 14.80 -1.06 7.44
CA ALA A 69 15.59 -0.90 8.67
C ALA A 69 15.73 0.56 9.09
#